data_AF-A0A955RBU2-F1
#
_entry.id   AF-A0A955RBU2-F1
#
_cell.length_a   1.000
_cell.length_b   1.000
_cell.length_c   1.000
_cell.angle_alpha   90.00
_cell.angle_beta   90.00
_cell.angle_gamma   90.00
#
_symmetry.space_group_name_H-M   'P 1'
#
loop_
_entity.id
_entity.type
_entity.pdbx_description
1 polymer ?
#
loop_
_entity_poly.entity_id
_entity_poly.type
_entity_poly.pdbx_seq_one_letter_code
_entity_poly.pdbx_strand_id
1 'polypeptide(L)'
;MEGSEIERDALVLEIRRALASSGRYVVEASEVLPVEPAGISEVMDACIEARKAAGKYTGKTGLTYKAYATRFAERVRTLEKLPRDAKLPVTLLSRGLFERVQALDVARGSSSMMRYAPVRFALDAWRWAADANAEAEAAGRPPRWAHLPPAPRSTKDYLPRTPVYGRTIAPTLAHIDAVIRRLWARPKVDHGTKVAALLMRYTGLRSEQVFSIQRQDIDLGERTLFVRSGKTETERANARTVPLGKELLEEPGFVEWVESFERGTIFPKRSHAKTKGRDEGRTKKPSETFRMVWQEATDEREVPQHVWAPANRRISRPEHSFRAAFQAHLEERRVPANVIDFLVGHEDGTVRDLHYGRDLLQAAREAVDAIPRTVRQTPS
;
A
#
# COMPACT_ATOMS: atom_id res chain seq x y z
N MET A 1 -20.79 -41.58 43.86
CA MET A 1 -19.61 -42.37 43.45
C MET A 1 -18.98 -41.89 42.14
N GLU A 2 -19.43 -40.80 41.52
CA GLU A 2 -18.85 -40.27 40.26
C GLU A 2 -17.60 -39.39 40.45
N GLY A 3 -17.37 -38.82 41.64
CA GLY A 3 -16.17 -37.98 41.89
C GLY A 3 -14.85 -38.75 41.83
N SER A 4 -14.87 -40.06 42.02
CA SER A 4 -13.69 -40.93 42.05
C SER A 4 -13.09 -41.19 40.66
N GLU A 5 -13.88 -41.09 39.60
CA GLU A 5 -13.43 -41.44 38.25
C GLU A 5 -12.72 -40.25 37.58
N ILE A 6 -13.26 -39.04 37.79
CA ILE A 6 -12.67 -37.78 37.31
C ILE A 6 -11.31 -37.51 37.97
N GLU A 7 -11.20 -37.75 39.29
CA GLU A 7 -9.93 -37.58 40.01
C GLU A 7 -8.88 -38.61 39.56
N ARG A 8 -9.32 -39.82 39.22
CA ARG A 8 -8.43 -40.88 38.72
C ARG A 8 -7.90 -40.55 37.33
N ASP A 9 -8.74 -40.03 36.44
CA ASP A 9 -8.33 -39.63 35.09
C ASP A 9 -7.40 -38.41 35.10
N ALA A 10 -7.65 -37.44 35.97
CA ALA A 10 -6.77 -36.29 36.17
C ALA A 10 -5.38 -36.72 36.66
N LEU A 11 -5.33 -37.61 37.67
CA LEU A 11 -4.08 -38.14 38.22
C LEU A 11 -3.31 -38.97 37.18
N VAL A 12 -3.99 -39.78 36.37
CA VAL A 12 -3.38 -40.54 35.28
C VAL A 12 -2.77 -39.61 34.22
N LEU A 13 -3.45 -38.51 33.90
CA LEU A 13 -2.94 -37.52 32.93
C LEU A 13 -1.70 -36.79 33.46
N GLU A 14 -1.67 -36.47 34.75
CA GLU A 14 -0.55 -35.79 35.40
C GLU A 14 0.69 -36.70 35.49
N ILE A 15 0.49 -37.97 35.86
CA ILE A 15 1.54 -39.00 35.86
C ILE A 15 2.12 -39.19 34.44
N ARG A 16 1.27 -39.24 33.41
CA ARG A 16 1.73 -39.35 32.00
C ARG A 16 2.56 -38.15 31.55
N ARG A 17 2.19 -36.92 31.95
CA ARG A 17 2.97 -35.71 31.64
C ARG A 17 4.33 -35.72 32.36
N ALA A 18 4.34 -36.07 33.64
CA ALA A 18 5.58 -36.17 34.41
C ALA A 18 6.53 -37.21 33.80
N LEU A 19 6.01 -38.38 33.44
CA LEU A 19 6.78 -39.45 32.80
C LEU A 19 7.31 -39.07 31.41
N ALA A 20 6.52 -38.40 30.57
CA ALA A 20 6.95 -37.90 29.27
C ALA A 20 8.06 -36.85 29.38
N SER A 21 7.97 -35.94 30.37
CA SER A 21 8.99 -34.91 30.60
C SER A 21 10.33 -35.46 31.13
N SER A 22 10.30 -36.64 31.76
CA SER A 22 11.50 -37.33 32.29
C SER A 22 12.28 -38.13 31.25
N GLY A 23 11.75 -38.29 30.03
CA GLY A 23 12.36 -39.10 28.97
C GLY A 23 12.37 -40.62 29.22
N ARG A 24 11.76 -41.10 30.31
CA ARG A 24 11.74 -42.52 30.71
C ARG A 24 10.54 -43.32 30.20
N TYR A 25 9.62 -42.67 29.49
CA TYR A 25 8.42 -43.31 28.96
C TYR A 25 8.26 -42.98 27.48
N VAL A 26 8.41 -44.00 26.62
CA VAL A 26 7.94 -43.93 25.24
C VAL A 26 6.43 -44.13 25.32
N VAL A 27 5.66 -43.07 25.10
CA VAL A 27 4.21 -43.20 24.91
C VAL A 27 4.03 -44.13 23.71
N GLU A 28 3.61 -45.39 23.95
CA GLU A 28 3.12 -46.24 22.87
C GLU A 28 2.07 -45.40 22.12
N ALA A 29 2.27 -45.24 20.81
CA ALA A 29 1.47 -44.40 19.95
C ALA A 29 0.02 -44.90 19.94
N SER A 30 -0.74 -44.57 20.98
CA SER A 30 -2.16 -44.85 21.07
C SER A 30 -2.82 -44.03 19.98
N GLU A 31 -3.25 -44.69 18.91
CA GLU A 31 -4.26 -44.24 17.94
C GLU A 31 -4.39 -42.73 17.77
N VAL A 32 -3.27 -42.04 17.55
CA VAL A 32 -3.35 -40.69 16.99
C VAL A 32 -3.71 -40.96 15.53
N LEU A 33 -5.02 -41.01 15.26
CA LEU A 33 -5.56 -41.01 13.90
C LEU A 33 -4.68 -40.05 13.10
N PRO A 34 -4.10 -40.47 11.96
CA PRO A 34 -3.14 -39.65 11.24
C PRO A 34 -3.84 -38.35 10.87
N VAL A 35 -3.59 -37.31 11.66
CA VAL A 35 -4.19 -36.00 11.44
C VAL A 35 -3.62 -35.53 10.12
N GLU A 36 -4.50 -35.41 9.12
CA GLU A 36 -4.11 -34.99 7.79
C GLU A 36 -3.32 -33.68 7.91
N PRO A 37 -2.13 -33.56 7.29
CA PRO A 37 -1.33 -32.35 7.40
C PRO A 37 -2.13 -31.14 6.92
N ALA A 38 -1.97 -30.02 7.64
CA ALA A 38 -2.58 -28.77 7.27
C ALA A 38 -2.13 -28.32 5.87
N GLY A 39 -2.95 -27.50 5.21
CA GLY A 39 -2.59 -26.91 3.92
C GLY A 39 -1.74 -25.64 4.05
N ILE A 40 -0.75 -25.46 3.19
CA ILE A 40 0.00 -24.18 3.06
C ILE A 40 -0.96 -23.03 2.76
N SER A 41 -1.90 -23.21 1.83
CA SER A 41 -2.91 -22.19 1.50
C SER A 41 -3.85 -21.90 2.66
N GLU A 42 -4.24 -22.93 3.41
CA GLU A 42 -5.08 -22.80 4.61
C GLU A 42 -4.41 -21.95 5.68
N VAL A 43 -3.13 -22.21 5.97
CA VAL A 43 -2.32 -21.40 6.89
C VAL A 43 -2.23 -19.94 6.45
N MET A 44 -1.97 -19.69 5.16
CA MET A 44 -1.88 -18.33 4.63
C MET A 44 -3.22 -17.58 4.68
N ASP A 45 -4.31 -18.28 4.37
CA ASP A 45 -5.66 -17.71 4.41
C ASP A 45 -6.06 -17.38 5.85
N ALA A 46 -5.80 -18.28 6.80
CA ALA A 46 -6.02 -18.02 8.22
C ALA A 46 -5.23 -16.79 8.70
N CYS A 47 -3.97 -16.63 8.27
CA CYS A 47 -3.17 -15.44 8.56
C CYS A 47 -3.79 -14.15 7.99
N ILE A 48 -4.34 -14.20 6.76
CA ILE A 48 -5.00 -13.04 6.14
C ILE A 48 -6.26 -12.66 6.93
N GLU A 49 -7.10 -13.63 7.27
CA GLU A 49 -8.34 -13.37 8.00
C GLU A 49 -8.06 -12.88 9.43
N ALA A 50 -7.07 -13.46 10.13
CA ALA A 50 -6.61 -12.96 11.42
C ALA A 50 -6.18 -11.49 11.36
N ARG A 51 -5.38 -11.11 10.35
CA ARG A 51 -4.94 -9.72 10.16
C ARG A 51 -6.06 -8.77 9.76
N LYS A 52 -7.10 -9.24 9.06
CA LYS A 52 -8.31 -8.46 8.79
C LYS A 52 -9.11 -8.24 10.07
N ALA A 53 -9.33 -9.29 10.86
CA ALA A 53 -10.04 -9.23 12.13
C ALA A 53 -9.34 -8.27 13.11
N ALA A 54 -8.01 -8.27 13.14
CA ALA A 54 -7.20 -7.33 13.92
C ALA A 54 -7.13 -5.91 13.32
N GLY A 55 -7.85 -5.60 12.24
CA GLY A 55 -7.84 -4.28 11.60
C GLY A 55 -6.54 -3.91 10.85
N LYS A 56 -5.54 -4.79 10.83
CA LYS A 56 -4.25 -4.56 10.16
C LYS A 56 -4.37 -4.56 8.64
N TYR A 57 -5.29 -5.35 8.10
CA TYR A 57 -5.55 -5.42 6.66
C TYR A 57 -6.90 -4.81 6.28
N THR A 58 -6.87 -3.79 5.42
CA THR A 58 -8.06 -3.32 4.70
C THR A 58 -8.51 -4.35 3.66
N GLY A 59 -9.74 -4.24 3.13
CA GLY A 59 -10.24 -5.14 2.08
C GLY A 59 -9.30 -5.23 0.85
N LYS A 60 -8.74 -4.10 0.40
CA LYS A 60 -7.79 -4.06 -0.73
C LYS A 60 -6.43 -4.69 -0.35
N THR A 61 -5.97 -4.45 0.87
CA THR A 61 -4.73 -5.05 1.39
C THR A 61 -4.87 -6.57 1.47
N GLY A 62 -5.97 -7.07 2.04
CA GLY A 62 -6.28 -8.50 2.12
C GLY A 62 -6.32 -9.18 0.75
N LEU A 63 -6.99 -8.58 -0.24
CA LEU A 63 -6.98 -9.09 -1.63
C LEU A 63 -5.57 -9.15 -2.22
N THR A 64 -4.72 -8.16 -1.92
CA THR A 64 -3.32 -8.15 -2.38
C THR A 64 -2.53 -9.31 -1.79
N TYR A 65 -2.66 -9.56 -0.48
CA TYR A 65 -2.00 -10.68 0.17
C TYR A 65 -2.57 -12.05 -0.24
N LYS A 66 -3.87 -12.13 -0.53
CA LYS A 66 -4.47 -13.33 -1.13
C LYS A 66 -3.86 -13.63 -2.50
N ALA A 67 -3.66 -12.61 -3.35
CA ALA A 67 -2.98 -12.80 -4.63
C ALA A 67 -1.51 -13.25 -4.47
N TYR A 68 -0.82 -12.79 -3.42
CA TYR A 68 0.51 -13.28 -3.04
C TYR A 68 0.49 -14.74 -2.59
N ALA A 69 -0.48 -15.12 -1.75
CA ALA A 69 -0.68 -16.50 -1.29
C ALA A 69 -0.94 -17.46 -2.47
N THR A 70 -1.88 -17.09 -3.35
CA THR A 70 -2.21 -17.85 -4.56
C THR A 70 -0.99 -18.05 -5.45
N ARG A 71 -0.23 -16.97 -5.70
CA ARG A 71 0.98 -17.05 -6.51
C ARG A 71 2.03 -17.98 -5.91
N PHE A 72 2.28 -17.89 -4.61
CA PHE A 72 3.22 -18.78 -3.94
C PHE A 72 2.77 -20.24 -4.05
N ALA A 73 1.49 -20.53 -3.75
CA ALA A 73 0.93 -21.87 -3.88
C ALA A 73 1.03 -22.43 -5.32
N GLU A 74 0.77 -21.61 -6.34
CA GLU A 74 0.97 -22.00 -7.75
C GLU A 74 2.43 -22.35 -8.06
N ARG A 75 3.41 -21.67 -7.44
CA ARG A 75 4.84 -21.99 -7.60
C ARG A 75 5.17 -23.33 -6.96
N VAL A 76 4.69 -23.57 -5.75
CA VAL A 76 4.87 -24.86 -5.06
C VAL A 76 4.26 -25.99 -5.89
N ARG A 77 3.02 -25.84 -6.38
CA ARG A 77 2.39 -26.85 -7.25
C ARG A 77 3.18 -27.13 -8.51
N THR A 78 3.71 -26.08 -9.15
CA THR A 78 4.57 -26.24 -10.34
C THR A 78 5.82 -27.08 -10.00
N LEU A 79 6.49 -26.78 -8.89
CA LEU A 79 7.74 -27.45 -8.48
C LEU A 79 7.50 -28.90 -8.05
N GLU A 80 6.41 -29.16 -7.34
CA GLU A 80 6.04 -30.48 -6.84
C GLU A 80 5.22 -31.29 -7.88
N LYS A 81 4.99 -30.74 -9.08
CA LYS A 81 4.21 -31.35 -10.17
C LYS A 81 2.80 -31.80 -9.73
N LEU A 82 2.17 -31.00 -8.88
CA LEU A 82 0.85 -31.29 -8.31
C LEU A 82 -0.28 -30.69 -9.16
N PRO A 83 -1.45 -31.35 -9.23
CA PRO A 83 -2.67 -30.78 -9.80
C PRO A 83 -3.04 -29.41 -9.18
N ARG A 84 -3.80 -28.59 -9.93
CA ARG A 84 -4.15 -27.21 -9.52
C ARG A 84 -4.92 -27.15 -8.20
N ASP A 85 -5.75 -28.16 -7.96
CA ASP A 85 -6.63 -28.34 -6.81
C ASP A 85 -6.01 -29.18 -5.69
N ALA A 86 -4.84 -29.80 -5.93
CA ALA A 86 -4.16 -30.60 -4.92
C ALA A 86 -3.83 -29.76 -3.68
N LYS A 87 -4.05 -30.38 -2.51
CA LYS A 87 -3.65 -29.84 -1.21
C LYS A 87 -2.12 -29.78 -1.14
N LEU A 88 -1.61 -28.65 -0.68
CA LEU A 88 -0.18 -28.44 -0.46
C LEU A 88 0.13 -28.67 1.02
N PRO A 89 0.69 -29.81 1.44
CA PRO A 89 0.93 -30.06 2.85
C PRO A 89 1.98 -29.09 3.42
N VAL A 90 1.76 -28.59 4.64
CA VAL A 90 2.69 -27.69 5.34
C VAL A 90 4.08 -28.30 5.57
N THR A 91 4.21 -29.63 5.50
CA THR A 91 5.48 -30.35 5.59
C THR A 91 6.46 -30.01 4.46
N LEU A 92 5.98 -29.42 3.35
CA LEU A 92 6.84 -28.93 2.27
C LEU A 92 7.60 -27.65 2.66
N LEU A 93 7.14 -26.90 3.67
CA LEU A 93 7.76 -25.65 4.09
C LEU A 93 9.18 -25.90 4.62
N SER A 94 10.17 -25.50 3.83
CA SER A 94 11.58 -25.74 4.08
C SER A 94 12.41 -24.68 3.38
N ARG A 95 13.66 -24.50 3.79
CA ARG A 95 14.59 -23.58 3.09
C ARG A 95 14.72 -23.94 1.60
N GLY A 96 14.88 -25.23 1.29
CA GLY A 96 15.00 -25.71 -0.09
C GLY A 96 13.77 -25.41 -0.96
N LEU A 97 12.56 -25.45 -0.39
CA LEU A 97 11.36 -25.02 -1.13
C LEU A 97 11.42 -23.53 -1.50
N PHE A 98 11.77 -22.67 -0.54
CA PHE A 98 11.85 -21.22 -0.78
C PHE A 98 12.93 -20.85 -1.81
N GLU A 99 14.08 -21.54 -1.79
CA GLU A 99 15.14 -21.37 -2.79
C GLU A 99 14.66 -21.80 -4.19
N ARG A 100 13.99 -22.97 -4.31
CA ARG A 100 13.42 -23.43 -5.59
C ARG A 100 12.32 -22.51 -6.12
N VAL A 101 11.46 -21.97 -5.26
CA VAL A 101 10.42 -20.99 -5.65
C VAL A 101 11.06 -19.73 -6.23
N GLN A 102 12.11 -19.22 -5.58
CA GLN A 102 12.85 -18.05 -6.08
C GLN A 102 13.52 -18.33 -7.42
N ALA A 103 14.17 -19.49 -7.57
CA ALA A 103 14.78 -19.91 -8.83
C ALA A 103 13.76 -20.01 -9.97
N LEU A 104 12.58 -20.58 -9.71
CA LEU A 104 11.48 -20.63 -10.67
C LEU A 104 11.00 -19.23 -11.09
N ASP A 105 10.89 -18.29 -10.15
CA ASP A 105 10.47 -16.94 -10.48
C ASP A 105 11.52 -16.16 -11.27
N VAL A 106 12.81 -16.41 -11.04
CA VAL A 106 13.92 -15.91 -11.89
C VAL A 106 13.79 -16.46 -13.30
N ALA A 107 13.63 -17.78 -13.44
CA ALA A 107 13.49 -18.44 -14.74
C ALA A 107 12.27 -17.94 -15.53
N ARG A 108 11.19 -17.56 -14.84
CA ARG A 108 9.98 -16.97 -15.45
C ARG A 108 10.08 -15.47 -15.74
N GLY A 109 11.23 -14.83 -15.50
CA GLY A 109 11.40 -13.39 -15.71
C GLY A 109 10.52 -12.52 -14.78
N SER A 110 10.18 -13.01 -13.58
CA SER A 110 9.35 -12.26 -12.65
C SER A 110 10.09 -11.02 -12.13
N SER A 111 9.37 -9.90 -12.01
CA SER A 111 9.96 -8.67 -11.45
C SER A 111 10.46 -8.89 -10.02
N SER A 112 11.44 -8.10 -9.59
CA SER A 112 12.02 -8.17 -8.23
C SER A 112 10.94 -8.11 -7.14
N MET A 113 9.97 -7.21 -7.27
CA MET A 113 8.84 -7.14 -6.32
C MET A 113 7.99 -8.41 -6.32
N MET A 114 7.70 -8.99 -7.49
CA MET A 114 6.91 -10.21 -7.58
C MET A 114 7.66 -11.47 -7.13
N ARG A 115 8.98 -11.43 -7.09
CA ARG A 115 9.82 -12.45 -6.42
C ARG A 115 9.79 -12.28 -4.90
N TYR A 116 9.87 -11.04 -4.44
CA TYR A 116 10.01 -10.72 -3.02
C TYR A 116 8.70 -10.87 -2.24
N ALA A 117 7.61 -10.23 -2.69
CA ALA A 117 6.39 -10.09 -1.89
C ALA A 117 5.69 -11.43 -1.55
N PRO A 118 5.48 -12.35 -2.51
CA PRO A 118 4.88 -13.66 -2.23
C PRO A 118 5.69 -14.51 -1.25
N VAL A 119 7.02 -14.55 -1.45
CA VAL A 119 7.95 -15.26 -0.57
C VAL A 119 7.96 -14.64 0.83
N ARG A 120 8.04 -13.31 0.92
CA ARG A 120 7.98 -12.61 2.21
C ARG A 120 6.69 -12.90 2.95
N PHE A 121 5.55 -12.84 2.27
CA PHE A 121 4.26 -13.12 2.89
C PHE A 121 4.14 -14.58 3.34
N ALA A 122 4.58 -15.54 2.51
CA ALA A 122 4.57 -16.95 2.87
C ALA A 122 5.36 -17.23 4.15
N LEU A 123 6.51 -16.57 4.28
CA LEU A 123 7.38 -16.66 5.44
C LEU A 123 6.76 -16.01 6.69
N ASP A 124 6.15 -14.83 6.54
CA ASP A 124 5.44 -14.16 7.62
C ASP A 124 4.23 -15.00 8.10
N ALA A 125 3.52 -15.67 7.19
CA ALA A 125 2.42 -16.58 7.53
C ALA A 125 2.89 -17.85 8.22
N TRP A 126 4.02 -18.44 7.78
CA TRP A 126 4.63 -19.59 8.46
C TRP A 126 5.04 -19.24 9.89
N ARG A 127 5.70 -18.08 10.09
CA ARG A 127 6.04 -17.59 11.43
C ARG A 127 4.82 -17.36 12.29
N TRP A 128 3.80 -16.66 11.78
CA TRP A 128 2.54 -16.45 12.49
C TRP A 128 1.88 -17.77 12.90
N ALA A 129 1.97 -18.80 12.05
CA ALA A 129 1.38 -20.11 12.31
C ALA A 129 2.20 -20.97 13.28
N ALA A 130 3.51 -20.74 13.42
CA ALA A 130 4.39 -21.46 14.33
C ALA A 130 4.49 -20.79 15.71
N ASP A 131 4.49 -19.45 15.75
CA ASP A 131 4.66 -18.66 16.97
C ASP A 131 3.35 -18.65 17.77
N ALA A 132 3.41 -19.01 19.05
CA ALA A 132 2.31 -18.74 19.99
C ALA A 132 2.32 -17.25 20.34
N ASN A 133 1.63 -16.44 19.55
CA ASN A 133 1.48 -15.00 19.79
C ASN A 133 0.02 -14.63 20.05
N ALA A 134 -0.21 -13.52 20.77
CA ALA A 134 -1.53 -13.05 21.16
C ALA A 134 -2.45 -12.77 19.95
N GLU A 135 -1.88 -12.35 18.81
CA GLU A 135 -2.65 -12.17 17.56
C GLU A 135 -3.19 -13.50 17.03
N ALA A 136 -2.41 -14.57 17.14
CA ALA A 136 -2.83 -15.91 16.78
C ALA A 136 -3.94 -16.44 17.71
N GLU A 137 -3.81 -16.21 19.02
CA GLU A 137 -4.80 -16.61 20.02
C GLU A 137 -6.13 -15.87 19.85
N ALA A 138 -6.09 -14.53 19.69
CA ALA A 138 -7.28 -13.71 19.46
C ALA A 138 -8.02 -14.06 18.16
N ALA A 139 -7.32 -14.65 17.18
CA ALA A 139 -7.91 -15.09 15.91
C ALA A 139 -8.57 -16.48 15.99
N GLY A 140 -8.62 -17.13 17.17
CA GLY A 140 -9.15 -18.49 17.30
C GLY A 140 -8.32 -19.54 16.55
N ARG A 141 -7.04 -19.25 16.29
CA ARG A 141 -6.12 -20.18 15.62
C ARG A 141 -5.93 -21.43 16.49
N PRO A 142 -5.83 -22.64 15.90
CA PRO A 142 -5.41 -23.81 16.67
C PRO A 142 -4.07 -23.54 17.36
N PRO A 143 -3.84 -24.05 18.58
CA PRO A 143 -2.57 -23.85 19.31
C PRO A 143 -1.34 -24.23 18.48
N ARG A 144 -1.48 -25.29 17.67
CA ARG A 144 -0.47 -25.76 16.72
C ARG A 144 -1.16 -26.35 15.49
N TRP A 145 -0.65 -26.01 14.32
CA TRP A 145 -1.03 -26.68 13.08
C TRP A 145 -0.35 -28.05 12.98
N ALA A 146 -1.13 -29.09 12.68
CA ALA A 146 -0.61 -30.46 12.55
C ALA A 146 0.50 -30.52 11.51
N HIS A 147 1.64 -31.11 11.89
CA HIS A 147 2.82 -31.32 11.04
C HIS A 147 3.50 -30.05 10.50
N LEU A 148 3.16 -28.86 11.02
CA LEU A 148 3.85 -27.62 10.65
C LEU A 148 5.31 -27.67 11.16
N PRO A 149 6.32 -27.59 10.28
CA PRO A 149 7.71 -27.54 10.71
C PRO A 149 7.99 -26.24 11.49
N PRO A 150 9.02 -26.23 12.36
CA PRO A 150 9.45 -25.02 13.06
C PRO A 150 9.73 -23.88 12.08
N ALA A 151 9.20 -22.70 12.35
CA ALA A 151 9.49 -21.55 11.52
C ALA A 151 10.95 -21.11 11.67
N PRO A 152 11.55 -20.52 10.62
CA PRO A 152 12.93 -20.06 10.69
C PRO A 152 13.09 -18.88 11.64
N ARG A 153 14.18 -18.92 12.43
CA ARG A 153 14.55 -17.81 13.33
C ARG A 153 14.93 -16.54 12.57
N SER A 154 15.60 -16.69 11.42
CA SER A 154 16.04 -15.60 10.56
C SER A 154 15.26 -15.63 9.24
N THR A 155 14.55 -14.54 8.93
CA THR A 155 13.87 -14.42 7.64
C THR A 155 14.83 -14.06 6.50
N LYS A 156 16.01 -13.51 6.82
CA LYS A 156 16.94 -12.98 5.82
C LYS A 156 17.44 -14.07 4.88
N ASP A 157 17.60 -15.30 5.40
CA ASP A 157 18.12 -16.45 4.65
C ASP A 157 17.12 -17.04 3.67
N TYR A 158 15.85 -16.62 3.74
CA TYR A 158 14.74 -17.12 2.92
C TYR A 158 14.28 -16.09 1.89
N LEU A 159 14.65 -14.82 2.06
CA LEU A 159 14.18 -13.73 1.21
C LEU A 159 15.14 -13.53 0.04
N PRO A 160 14.62 -13.27 -1.18
CA PRO A 160 15.47 -12.76 -2.24
C PRO A 160 16.03 -11.39 -1.82
N ARG A 161 17.12 -10.97 -2.46
CA ARG A 161 17.64 -9.61 -2.29
C ARG A 161 16.50 -8.60 -2.46
N THR A 162 16.39 -7.68 -1.49
CA THR A 162 15.39 -6.63 -1.53
C THR A 162 15.46 -5.94 -2.90
N PRO A 163 14.32 -5.73 -3.58
CA PRO A 163 14.29 -5.00 -4.84
C PRO A 163 15.04 -3.67 -4.72
N VAL A 164 16.15 -3.55 -5.44
CA VAL A 164 16.81 -2.25 -5.62
C VAL A 164 16.10 -1.55 -6.76
N TYR A 165 15.36 -0.49 -6.45
CA TYR A 165 14.81 0.38 -7.48
C TYR A 165 15.94 1.27 -7.99
N GLY A 166 16.17 1.27 -9.31
CA GLY A 166 17.12 2.19 -9.92
C GLY A 166 16.70 3.63 -9.67
N ARG A 167 17.69 4.54 -9.64
CA ARG A 167 17.42 5.99 -9.54
C ARG A 167 16.47 6.40 -10.66
N THR A 168 15.48 7.22 -10.34
CA THR A 168 14.56 7.81 -11.31
C THR A 168 14.74 9.32 -11.30
N ILE A 169 14.65 9.93 -12.47
CA ILE A 169 14.69 11.39 -12.62
C ILE A 169 13.28 11.92 -12.36
N ALA A 170 13.15 12.89 -11.45
CA ALA A 170 11.89 13.56 -11.21
C ALA A 170 11.54 14.48 -12.40
N PRO A 171 10.25 14.61 -12.77
CA PRO A 171 9.85 15.65 -13.71
C PRO A 171 10.09 17.05 -13.14
N THR A 172 10.30 18.04 -14.00
CA THR A 172 10.32 19.46 -13.62
C THR A 172 8.90 20.02 -13.53
N LEU A 173 8.73 21.22 -12.94
CA LEU A 173 7.43 21.91 -12.99
C LEU A 173 6.98 22.22 -14.43
N ALA A 174 7.91 22.51 -15.34
CA ALA A 174 7.57 22.72 -16.75
C ALA A 174 6.96 21.46 -17.40
N HIS A 175 7.48 20.27 -17.05
CA HIS A 175 6.88 19.01 -17.50
C HIS A 175 5.45 18.84 -16.96
N ILE A 176 5.22 19.20 -15.69
CA ILE A 176 3.89 19.17 -15.08
C ILE A 176 2.94 20.17 -15.77
N ASP A 177 3.41 21.36 -16.09
CA ASP A 177 2.64 22.41 -16.75
C ASP A 177 2.22 21.99 -18.17
N ALA A 178 3.10 21.33 -18.92
CA ALA A 178 2.78 20.75 -20.22
C ALA A 178 1.63 19.73 -20.16
N VAL A 179 1.57 18.95 -19.08
CA VAL A 179 0.51 17.96 -18.82
C VAL A 179 -0.79 18.65 -18.41
N ILE A 180 -0.72 19.65 -17.52
CA ILE A 180 -1.89 20.41 -17.07
C ILE A 180 -2.51 21.18 -18.25
N ARG A 181 -1.71 21.86 -19.08
CA ARG A 181 -2.21 22.56 -20.28
C ARG A 181 -3.05 21.65 -21.18
N ARG A 182 -2.59 20.41 -21.40
CA ARG A 182 -3.32 19.39 -22.18
C ARG A 182 -4.60 18.91 -21.50
N LEU A 183 -4.61 18.77 -20.18
CA LEU A 183 -5.85 18.46 -19.44
C LEU A 183 -6.88 19.57 -19.64
N TRP A 184 -6.46 20.82 -19.54
CA TRP A 184 -7.35 21.98 -19.64
C TRP A 184 -7.89 22.19 -21.05
N ALA A 185 -7.06 21.98 -22.08
CA ALA A 185 -7.46 22.05 -23.50
C ALA A 185 -8.50 20.98 -23.90
N ARG A 186 -8.76 19.98 -23.06
CA ARG A 186 -9.72 18.92 -23.36
C ARG A 186 -11.13 19.27 -22.85
N PRO A 187 -12.13 19.40 -23.75
CA PRO A 187 -13.50 19.69 -23.34
C PRO A 187 -14.18 18.50 -22.64
N LYS A 188 -13.79 17.25 -22.98
CA LYS A 188 -14.38 16.02 -22.43
C LYS A 188 -13.78 15.55 -21.10
N VAL A 189 -12.76 16.24 -20.59
CA VAL A 189 -12.17 15.93 -19.28
C VAL A 189 -12.97 16.67 -18.22
N ASP A 190 -13.43 15.95 -17.19
CA ASP A 190 -14.19 16.55 -16.11
C ASP A 190 -13.36 17.61 -15.36
N HIS A 191 -14.02 18.71 -14.96
CA HIS A 191 -13.36 19.83 -14.28
C HIS A 191 -12.68 19.40 -12.98
N GLY A 192 -13.26 18.44 -12.26
CA GLY A 192 -12.65 17.85 -11.06
C GLY A 192 -11.27 17.24 -11.32
N THR A 193 -11.08 16.52 -12.41
CA THR A 193 -9.75 15.99 -12.80
C THR A 193 -8.76 17.10 -13.11
N LYS A 194 -9.21 18.20 -13.72
CA LYS A 194 -8.38 19.39 -13.99
C LYS A 194 -7.93 20.06 -12.69
N VAL A 195 -8.86 20.27 -11.76
CA VAL A 195 -8.60 20.83 -10.42
C VAL A 195 -7.73 19.91 -9.57
N ALA A 196 -7.93 18.59 -9.63
CA ALA A 196 -7.10 17.62 -8.93
C ALA A 196 -5.63 17.69 -9.39
N ALA A 197 -5.37 17.94 -10.68
CA ALA A 197 -4.03 18.12 -11.21
C ALA A 197 -3.33 19.35 -10.61
N LEU A 198 -4.05 20.47 -10.47
CA LEU A 198 -3.55 21.68 -9.82
C LEU A 198 -3.19 21.40 -8.36
N LEU A 199 -4.11 20.79 -7.61
CA LEU A 199 -3.84 20.44 -6.21
C LEU A 199 -2.59 19.57 -6.09
N MET A 200 -2.45 18.51 -6.89
CA MET A 200 -1.26 17.65 -6.85
C MET A 200 0.03 18.42 -7.18
N ARG A 201 -0.01 19.36 -8.13
CA ARG A 201 1.13 20.22 -8.48
C ARG A 201 1.54 21.13 -7.34
N TYR A 202 0.58 21.82 -6.71
CA TYR A 202 0.86 22.86 -5.72
C TYR A 202 1.03 22.33 -4.29
N THR A 203 0.66 21.08 -4.01
CA THR A 203 0.71 20.52 -2.64
C THR A 203 1.55 19.26 -2.51
N GLY A 204 1.91 18.60 -3.62
CA GLY A 204 2.60 17.30 -3.59
C GLY A 204 1.77 16.17 -2.96
N LEU A 205 0.46 16.37 -2.75
CA LEU A 205 -0.42 15.35 -2.20
C LEU A 205 -0.56 14.16 -3.15
N ARG A 206 -0.74 12.97 -2.56
CA ARG A 206 -1.03 11.76 -3.35
C ARG A 206 -2.42 11.89 -3.96
N SER A 207 -2.64 11.28 -5.14
CA SER A 207 -3.95 11.31 -5.79
C SER A 207 -5.08 10.80 -4.88
N GLU A 208 -4.86 9.72 -4.12
CA GLU A 208 -5.85 9.22 -3.15
C GLU A 208 -6.17 10.25 -2.05
N GLN A 209 -5.20 11.08 -1.63
CA GLN A 209 -5.43 12.18 -0.67
C GLN A 209 -6.26 13.28 -1.33
N VAL A 210 -5.89 13.72 -2.53
CA VAL A 210 -6.62 14.75 -3.29
C VAL A 210 -8.07 14.34 -3.52
N PHE A 211 -8.32 13.13 -4.02
CA PHE A 211 -9.68 12.63 -4.26
C PHE A 211 -10.49 12.33 -2.98
N SER A 212 -9.88 12.47 -1.80
CA SER A 212 -10.57 12.33 -0.50
C SER A 212 -10.87 13.66 0.18
N ILE A 213 -10.44 14.78 -0.40
CA ILE A 213 -10.64 16.12 0.18
C ILE A 213 -12.13 16.42 0.30
N GLN A 214 -12.53 16.90 1.48
CA GLN A 214 -13.86 17.41 1.71
C GLN A 214 -13.86 18.94 1.72
N ARG A 215 -15.02 19.54 1.45
CA ARG A 215 -15.17 21.00 1.39
C ARG A 215 -14.73 21.66 2.67
N GLN A 216 -15.14 21.09 3.82
CA GLN A 216 -14.80 21.60 5.14
C GLN A 216 -13.33 21.41 5.52
N ASP A 217 -12.53 20.72 4.69
CA ASP A 217 -11.09 20.61 4.88
C ASP A 217 -10.33 21.79 4.27
N ILE A 218 -10.97 22.60 3.43
CA ILE A 218 -10.36 23.75 2.77
C ILE A 218 -10.84 25.05 3.43
N ASP A 219 -9.87 25.83 3.92
CA ASP A 219 -10.05 27.21 4.31
C ASP A 219 -9.39 28.12 3.26
N LEU A 220 -10.20 28.78 2.44
CA LEU A 220 -9.71 29.69 1.39
C LEU A 220 -9.19 31.01 1.98
N GLY A 221 -9.72 31.46 3.12
CA GLY A 221 -9.28 32.70 3.77
C GLY A 221 -7.90 32.53 4.42
N GLU A 222 -7.73 31.45 5.18
CA GLU A 222 -6.43 31.07 5.77
C GLU A 222 -5.48 30.45 4.74
N ARG A 223 -5.97 30.11 3.54
CA ARG A 223 -5.24 29.40 2.49
C ARG A 223 -4.62 28.11 3.02
N THR A 224 -5.45 27.25 3.59
CA THR A 224 -5.02 25.96 4.14
C THR A 224 -5.92 24.81 3.73
N LEU A 225 -5.35 23.61 3.75
CA LEU A 225 -6.04 22.35 3.50
C LEU A 225 -5.68 21.35 4.62
N PHE A 226 -6.69 20.83 5.29
CA PHE A 226 -6.55 19.79 6.31
C PHE A 226 -6.58 18.39 5.68
N VAL A 227 -5.45 17.68 5.73
CA VAL A 227 -5.28 16.34 5.17
C VAL A 227 -5.63 15.30 6.22
N ARG A 228 -6.86 14.79 6.17
CA ARG A 228 -7.35 13.72 7.08
C ARG A 228 -6.84 12.33 6.74
N SER A 229 -6.56 12.09 5.46
CA SER A 229 -6.25 10.75 4.97
C SER A 229 -4.74 10.53 4.86
N GLY A 230 -4.30 9.39 5.36
CA GLY A 230 -2.91 8.96 5.34
C GLY A 230 -2.78 7.51 4.86
N LYS A 231 -1.63 7.16 4.28
CA LYS A 231 -1.31 5.80 3.85
C LYS A 231 -1.08 4.87 5.04
N THR A 232 -0.41 5.37 6.07
CA THR A 232 -0.13 4.63 7.32
C THR A 232 -1.13 5.01 8.40
N GLU A 233 -1.24 4.20 9.45
CA GLU A 233 -1.99 4.56 10.65
C GLU A 233 -1.39 5.80 11.31
N THR A 234 -0.07 5.88 11.37
CA THR A 234 0.68 7.05 11.83
C THR A 234 0.36 8.30 10.99
N GLU A 235 0.36 8.22 9.65
CA GLU A 235 0.00 9.37 8.81
C GLU A 235 -1.46 9.79 9.01
N ARG A 236 -2.37 8.85 9.32
CA ARG A 236 -3.77 9.17 9.68
C ARG A 236 -3.90 9.82 11.05
N ALA A 237 -3.10 9.37 12.03
CA ALA A 237 -3.06 9.96 13.37
C ALA A 237 -2.45 11.37 13.34
N ASN A 238 -1.40 11.56 12.53
CA ASN A 238 -0.68 12.82 12.36
C ASN A 238 -1.34 13.73 11.32
N ALA A 239 -2.68 13.72 11.23
CA ALA A 239 -3.42 14.58 10.31
C ALA A 239 -2.82 15.99 10.28
N ARG A 240 -2.63 16.56 9.08
CA ARG A 240 -1.80 17.76 8.92
C ARG A 240 -2.51 18.83 8.13
N THR A 241 -2.20 20.08 8.45
CA THR A 241 -2.63 21.24 7.68
C THR A 241 -1.53 21.63 6.71
N VAL A 242 -1.81 21.59 5.41
CA VAL A 242 -0.89 22.06 4.37
C VAL A 242 -1.33 23.44 3.86
N PRO A 243 -0.42 24.36 3.59
CA PRO A 243 -0.77 25.66 3.02
C PRO A 243 -1.16 25.52 1.54
N LEU A 244 -2.06 26.39 1.10
CA LEU A 244 -2.41 26.59 -0.30
C LEU A 244 -1.69 27.84 -0.80
N GLY A 245 -0.89 27.69 -1.87
CA GLY A 245 -0.12 28.79 -2.43
C GLY A 245 -1.01 29.87 -3.04
N LYS A 246 -0.58 31.14 -2.99
CA LYS A 246 -1.31 32.25 -3.64
C LYS A 246 -1.63 31.95 -5.10
N GLU A 247 -0.62 31.47 -5.83
CA GLU A 247 -0.73 31.15 -7.25
C GLU A 247 -1.80 30.09 -7.54
N LEU A 248 -2.03 29.12 -6.63
CA LEU A 248 -3.12 28.14 -6.77
C LEU A 248 -4.50 28.80 -6.66
N LEU A 249 -4.66 29.77 -5.76
CA LEU A 249 -5.93 30.48 -5.58
C LEU A 249 -6.24 31.39 -6.78
N GLU A 250 -5.20 31.84 -7.49
CA GLU A 250 -5.32 32.61 -8.73
C GLU A 250 -5.49 31.72 -9.98
N GLU A 251 -5.43 30.39 -9.84
CA GLU A 251 -5.67 29.48 -10.95
C GLU A 251 -7.14 29.54 -11.40
N PRO A 252 -7.42 29.83 -12.70
CA PRO A 252 -8.79 29.91 -13.17
C PRO A 252 -9.57 28.61 -12.92
N GLY A 253 -10.74 28.75 -12.30
CA GLY A 253 -11.65 27.64 -12.01
C GLY A 253 -11.34 26.87 -10.74
N PHE A 254 -10.31 27.22 -9.96
CA PHE A 254 -9.99 26.55 -8.69
C PHE A 254 -10.93 27.00 -7.57
N VAL A 255 -10.99 28.31 -7.29
CA VAL A 255 -11.82 28.87 -6.22
C VAL A 255 -13.29 28.60 -6.49
N GLU A 256 -13.74 28.84 -7.72
CA GLU A 256 -15.13 28.62 -8.15
C GLU A 256 -15.52 27.13 -8.00
N TRP A 257 -14.58 26.22 -8.27
CA TRP A 257 -14.82 24.80 -8.04
C TRP A 257 -15.01 24.49 -6.56
N VAL A 258 -14.11 24.97 -5.70
CA VAL A 258 -14.22 24.71 -4.24
C VAL A 258 -15.51 25.32 -3.68
N GLU A 259 -15.86 26.54 -4.08
CA GLU A 259 -17.06 27.24 -3.63
C GLU A 259 -18.37 26.65 -4.16
N SER A 260 -18.33 25.91 -5.28
CA SER A 260 -19.51 25.20 -5.80
C SER A 260 -20.02 24.06 -4.91
N PHE A 261 -19.26 23.69 -3.87
CA PHE A 261 -19.66 22.70 -2.88
C PHE A 261 -19.93 23.38 -1.53
N GLU A 262 -21.11 23.11 -0.97
CA GLU A 262 -21.46 23.54 0.40
C GLU A 262 -20.79 22.64 1.46
N ARG A 263 -20.78 21.32 1.22
CA ARG A 263 -20.24 20.31 2.15
C ARG A 263 -19.87 19.00 1.45
N GLY A 264 -19.10 18.15 2.12
CA GLY A 264 -18.78 16.79 1.66
C GLY A 264 -17.62 16.73 0.67
N THR A 265 -17.45 15.63 -0.06
CA THR A 265 -16.32 15.47 -1.00
C THR A 265 -16.41 16.46 -2.17
N ILE A 266 -15.34 17.21 -2.42
CA ILE A 266 -15.23 18.10 -3.60
C ILE A 266 -14.83 17.34 -4.88
N PHE A 267 -14.57 16.03 -4.75
CA PHE A 267 -14.35 15.12 -5.86
C PHE A 267 -15.34 13.95 -5.77
N PRO A 268 -16.60 14.16 -6.16
CA PRO A 268 -17.61 13.11 -6.08
C PRO A 268 -17.18 11.90 -6.91
N LYS A 269 -17.06 10.74 -6.26
CA LYS A 269 -16.81 9.48 -6.97
C LYS A 269 -17.96 9.24 -7.95
N ARG A 270 -17.65 8.62 -9.08
CA ARG A 270 -18.65 8.24 -10.09
C ARG A 270 -19.82 7.44 -9.54
N SER A 271 -19.60 6.63 -8.50
CA SER A 271 -20.65 5.87 -7.81
C SER A 271 -21.65 6.73 -7.06
N HIS A 272 -21.37 8.01 -6.83
CA HIS A 272 -22.26 8.96 -6.16
C HIS A 272 -23.14 9.77 -7.12
N ALA A 273 -22.90 9.70 -8.44
CA ALA A 273 -23.81 10.24 -9.43
C ALA A 273 -25.05 9.33 -9.49
N LYS A 274 -26.11 9.68 -8.75
CA LYS A 274 -27.39 8.94 -8.69
C LYS A 274 -28.11 8.88 -10.05
N THR A 275 -27.72 9.73 -10.97
CA THR A 275 -28.26 9.87 -12.32
C THR A 275 -27.19 9.50 -13.32
N LYS A 276 -27.25 8.29 -13.88
CA LYS A 276 -26.71 8.07 -15.23
C LYS A 276 -27.73 7.34 -16.06
N GLY A 277 -28.32 8.07 -16.99
CA GLY A 277 -28.94 7.48 -18.17
C GLY A 277 -27.92 6.63 -18.90
N ARG A 278 -28.38 5.50 -19.45
CA ARG A 278 -27.54 4.47 -20.10
C ARG A 278 -26.63 5.01 -21.23
N ASP A 279 -26.90 6.21 -21.75
CA ASP A 279 -26.27 6.76 -22.95
C ASP A 279 -25.19 7.83 -22.71
N GLU A 280 -24.94 8.26 -21.48
CA GLU A 280 -23.84 9.20 -21.21
C GLU A 280 -22.50 8.47 -21.20
N GLY A 281 -21.79 8.57 -22.33
CA GLY A 281 -20.45 8.02 -22.56
C GLY A 281 -19.59 7.98 -21.30
N ARG A 282 -19.08 6.79 -20.99
CA ARG A 282 -18.29 6.53 -19.79
C ARG A 282 -17.02 7.40 -19.81
N THR A 283 -16.96 8.44 -18.98
CA THR A 283 -15.72 9.20 -18.79
C THR A 283 -14.59 8.24 -18.35
N LYS A 284 -13.34 8.47 -18.78
CA LYS A 284 -12.17 7.62 -18.42
C LYS A 284 -11.73 7.86 -16.99
N LYS A 285 -11.21 6.86 -16.26
CA LYS A 285 -10.76 7.07 -14.87
C LYS A 285 -9.68 8.16 -14.83
N PRO A 286 -9.57 9.01 -13.78
CA PRO A 286 -8.55 10.06 -13.73
C PRO A 286 -7.13 9.54 -14.02
N SER A 287 -6.78 8.35 -13.52
CA SER A 287 -5.50 7.68 -13.80
C SER A 287 -5.24 7.41 -15.29
N GLU A 288 -6.27 7.02 -16.03
CA GLU A 288 -6.19 6.78 -17.48
C GLU A 288 -6.07 8.11 -18.22
N THR A 289 -6.81 9.13 -17.79
CA THR A 289 -6.73 10.49 -18.32
C THR A 289 -5.32 11.05 -18.12
N PHE A 290 -4.77 10.97 -16.91
CA PHE A 290 -3.40 11.40 -16.62
C PHE A 290 -2.39 10.65 -17.50
N ARG A 291 -2.45 9.31 -17.56
CA ARG A 291 -1.54 8.54 -18.43
C ARG A 291 -1.59 9.02 -19.88
N MET A 292 -2.79 9.25 -20.41
CA MET A 292 -3.00 9.71 -21.77
C MET A 292 -2.37 11.09 -22.01
N VAL A 293 -2.61 12.08 -21.14
CA VAL A 293 -2.01 13.43 -21.32
C VAL A 293 -0.50 13.46 -21.11
N TRP A 294 0.05 12.58 -20.24
CA TRP A 294 1.50 12.40 -20.12
C TRP A 294 2.11 11.81 -21.40
N GLN A 295 1.43 10.85 -22.01
CA GLN A 295 1.85 10.29 -23.30
C GLN A 295 1.81 11.36 -24.39
N GLU A 296 0.75 12.14 -24.49
CA GLU A 296 0.65 13.23 -25.47
C GLU A 296 1.73 14.30 -25.28
N ALA A 297 2.06 14.66 -24.03
CA ALA A 297 3.18 15.56 -23.76
C ALA A 297 4.54 14.95 -24.16
N THR A 298 4.64 13.62 -24.12
CA THR A 298 5.82 12.89 -24.59
C THR A 298 5.90 12.86 -26.11
N ASP A 299 4.78 12.61 -26.78
CA ASP A 299 4.68 12.54 -28.24
C ASP A 299 5.07 13.90 -28.87
N GLU A 300 4.71 14.99 -28.20
CA GLU A 300 5.07 16.38 -28.56
C GLU A 300 6.45 16.81 -28.06
N ARG A 301 7.25 15.89 -27.51
CA ARG A 301 8.62 16.10 -27.03
C ARG A 301 8.80 17.15 -25.93
N GLU A 302 7.72 17.55 -25.25
CA GLU A 302 7.78 18.45 -24.10
C GLU A 302 8.18 17.72 -22.82
N VAL A 303 7.98 16.40 -22.77
CA VAL A 303 8.26 15.58 -21.60
C VAL A 303 8.99 14.29 -22.01
N PRO A 304 10.17 13.99 -21.44
CA PRO A 304 10.82 12.71 -21.70
C PRO A 304 10.05 11.54 -21.09
N GLN A 305 9.85 10.43 -21.83
CA GLN A 305 9.08 9.28 -21.33
C GLN A 305 9.61 8.73 -19.99
N HIS A 306 10.94 8.74 -19.82
CA HIS A 306 11.59 8.15 -18.65
C HIS A 306 11.33 8.87 -17.32
N VAL A 307 10.82 10.12 -17.31
CA VAL A 307 10.53 10.85 -16.06
C VAL A 307 9.21 10.42 -15.42
N TRP A 308 8.31 9.79 -16.18
CA TRP A 308 6.99 9.35 -15.69
C TRP A 308 6.70 7.87 -15.95
N ALA A 309 7.34 7.28 -16.96
CA ALA A 309 7.29 5.86 -17.30
C ALA A 309 8.73 5.31 -17.52
N PRO A 310 9.57 5.30 -16.48
CA PRO A 310 10.93 4.76 -16.61
C PRO A 310 10.90 3.27 -16.92
N ALA A 311 11.79 2.82 -17.82
CA ALA A 311 11.84 1.43 -18.29
C ALA A 311 12.07 0.40 -17.17
N ASN A 312 12.68 0.82 -16.05
CA ASN A 312 12.88 -0.02 -14.88
C ASN A 312 11.62 -0.21 -14.01
N ARG A 313 10.48 0.41 -14.38
CA ARG A 313 9.18 0.25 -13.72
C ARG A 313 8.16 -0.37 -14.67
N ARG A 314 7.66 -1.56 -14.31
CA ARG A 314 6.59 -2.25 -15.06
C ARG A 314 5.26 -1.49 -15.06
N ILE A 315 5.00 -0.68 -14.02
CA ILE A 315 3.77 0.09 -13.89
C ILE A 315 4.15 1.57 -13.72
N SER A 316 3.83 2.38 -14.74
CA SER A 316 3.90 3.84 -14.64
C SER A 316 2.82 4.36 -13.70
N ARG A 317 3.20 5.31 -12.85
CA ARG A 317 2.33 5.99 -11.88
C ARG A 317 2.35 7.50 -12.18
N PRO A 318 1.72 7.93 -13.28
CA PRO A 318 1.79 9.32 -13.75
C PRO A 318 1.31 10.35 -12.71
N GLU A 319 0.42 9.96 -11.79
CA GLU A 319 -0.03 10.83 -10.71
C GLU A 319 1.06 11.04 -9.66
N HIS A 320 1.92 10.04 -9.43
CA HIS A 320 3.03 10.16 -8.50
C HIS A 320 4.15 11.08 -9.04
N SER A 321 4.19 11.28 -10.36
CA SER A 321 5.11 12.22 -11.00
C SER A 321 4.86 13.67 -10.58
N PHE A 322 3.62 14.06 -10.25
CA PHE A 322 3.33 15.40 -9.69
C PHE A 322 4.02 15.61 -8.34
N ARG A 323 3.88 14.63 -7.44
CA ARG A 323 4.55 14.67 -6.13
C ARG A 323 6.06 14.66 -6.25
N ALA A 324 6.61 13.84 -7.14
CA ALA A 324 8.06 13.81 -7.38
C ALA A 324 8.58 15.16 -7.89
N ALA A 325 7.85 15.81 -8.81
CA ALA A 325 8.20 17.14 -9.31
C ALA A 325 8.11 18.22 -8.23
N PHE A 326 7.07 18.17 -7.38
CA PHE A 326 6.92 19.07 -6.24
C PHE A 326 8.11 18.95 -5.28
N GLN A 327 8.45 17.73 -4.85
CA GLN A 327 9.58 17.51 -3.94
C GLN A 327 10.91 17.97 -4.55
N ALA A 328 11.20 17.58 -5.80
CA ALA A 328 12.42 17.98 -6.49
C ALA A 328 12.54 19.50 -6.63
N HIS A 329 11.43 20.19 -6.95
CA HIS A 329 11.42 21.64 -7.04
C HIS A 329 11.75 22.31 -5.70
N LEU A 330 11.18 21.83 -4.60
CA LEU A 330 11.47 22.37 -3.27
C LEU A 330 12.92 22.08 -2.84
N GLU A 331 13.46 20.90 -3.16
CA GLU A 331 14.87 20.56 -2.95
C GLU A 331 15.81 21.49 -3.74
N GLU A 332 15.52 21.76 -5.02
CA GLU A 332 16.26 22.71 -5.85
C GLU A 332 16.26 24.14 -5.27
N ARG A 333 15.14 24.51 -4.63
CA ARG A 333 14.98 25.78 -3.89
C ARG A 333 15.58 25.75 -2.49
N ARG A 334 16.25 24.67 -2.11
CA ARG A 334 16.90 24.46 -0.79
C ARG A 334 15.92 24.57 0.38
N VAL A 335 14.67 24.18 0.18
CA VAL A 335 13.70 24.05 1.28
C VAL A 335 14.18 22.94 2.22
N PRO A 336 14.16 23.14 3.55
CA PRO A 336 14.58 22.12 4.50
C PRO A 336 13.84 20.80 4.33
N ALA A 337 14.55 19.67 4.46
CA ALA A 337 13.98 18.34 4.23
C ALA A 337 12.76 18.04 5.12
N ASN A 338 12.78 18.44 6.39
CA ASN A 338 11.66 18.28 7.32
C ASN A 338 10.42 19.10 6.91
N VAL A 339 10.58 20.27 6.27
CA VAL A 339 9.47 21.04 5.71
C VAL A 339 8.87 20.31 4.50
N ILE A 340 9.71 19.74 3.64
CA ILE A 340 9.26 18.92 2.51
C ILE A 340 8.52 17.68 3.01
N ASP A 341 9.10 16.95 3.96
CA ASP A 341 8.51 15.74 4.55
C ASP A 341 7.20 16.04 5.30
N PHE A 342 7.10 17.19 5.98
CA PHE A 342 5.85 17.72 6.53
C PHE A 342 4.79 17.94 5.44
N LEU A 343 5.11 18.69 4.38
CA LEU A 343 4.18 18.99 3.28
C LEU A 343 3.63 17.70 2.65
N VAL A 344 4.53 16.76 2.38
CA VAL A 344 4.18 15.55 1.64
C VAL A 344 3.69 14.42 2.56
N GLY A 345 3.88 14.50 3.88
CA GLY A 345 3.47 13.47 4.83
C GLY A 345 4.36 12.24 4.76
N HIS A 346 5.66 12.45 4.88
CA HIS A 346 6.59 11.37 5.21
C HIS A 346 6.79 11.31 6.73
N GLU A 347 7.00 10.10 7.24
CA GLU A 347 7.44 9.92 8.62
C GLU A 347 8.93 10.26 8.66
N ASP A 348 9.28 11.40 9.25
CA ASP A 348 10.67 11.69 9.58
C ASP A 348 11.23 10.58 10.46
N GLY A 349 12.49 10.19 10.22
CA GLY A 349 13.21 9.24 11.08
C GLY A 349 13.38 9.73 12.52
N THR A 350 13.05 10.99 12.81
CA THR A 350 13.16 11.62 14.12
C THR A 350 11.82 12.18 14.58
N VAL A 351 11.22 11.51 15.57
CA VAL A 351 9.95 11.82 16.27
C VAL A 351 9.84 13.28 16.77
N ARG A 352 10.96 14.00 16.89
CA ARG A 352 11.04 15.33 17.50
C ARG A 352 10.37 16.43 16.65
N ASP A 353 10.51 16.40 15.33
CA ASP A 353 9.99 17.48 14.46
C ASP A 353 8.46 17.44 14.35
N LEU A 354 7.87 16.24 14.46
CA LEU A 354 6.43 16.01 14.46
C LEU A 354 5.69 16.63 15.66
N HIS A 355 6.33 16.75 16.82
CA HIS A 355 5.66 17.18 18.06
C HIS A 355 5.86 18.66 18.41
N TYR A 356 6.80 19.36 17.78
CA TYR A 356 7.18 20.74 18.17
C TYR A 356 7.13 21.78 17.03
N GLY A 357 6.68 21.41 15.84
CA GLY A 357 6.80 22.23 14.62
C GLY A 357 5.77 23.37 14.42
N ARG A 358 5.59 24.30 15.37
CA ARG A 358 4.82 25.54 15.08
C ARG A 358 5.46 26.36 13.95
N ASP A 359 6.78 26.26 13.77
CA ASP A 359 7.51 26.97 12.71
C ASP A 359 7.40 26.29 11.33
N LEU A 360 7.02 25.00 11.28
CA LEU A 360 6.98 24.25 10.02
C LEU A 360 5.86 24.74 9.09
N LEU A 361 4.71 25.19 9.62
CA LEU A 361 3.61 25.68 8.78
C LEU A 361 3.97 26.99 8.09
N GLN A 362 4.68 27.90 8.76
CA GLN A 362 5.13 29.15 8.17
C GLN A 362 6.18 28.90 7.07
N ALA A 363 7.19 28.08 7.36
CA ALA A 363 8.19 27.68 6.37
C ALA A 363 7.56 26.93 5.18
N ALA A 364 6.56 26.08 5.44
CA ALA A 364 5.78 25.40 4.42
C ALA A 364 5.01 26.40 3.54
N ARG A 365 4.45 27.46 4.14
CA ARG A 365 3.71 28.50 3.41
C ARG A 365 4.63 29.26 2.47
N GLU A 366 5.80 29.66 2.95
CA GLU A 366 6.83 30.31 2.13
C GLU A 366 7.31 29.41 0.99
N ALA A 367 7.53 28.12 1.27
CA ALA A 367 7.92 27.14 0.27
C ALA A 367 6.86 26.96 -0.84
N VAL A 368 5.58 26.88 -0.46
CA VAL A 368 4.47 26.70 -1.42
C VAL A 368 4.16 28.01 -2.17
N ASP A 369 4.26 29.18 -1.54
CA ASP A 369 4.09 30.48 -2.19
C ASP A 369 5.20 30.76 -3.23
N ALA A 370 6.35 30.07 -3.15
CA ALA A 370 7.44 30.19 -4.12
C ALA A 370 7.24 29.35 -5.40
N ILE A 371 6.17 28.56 -5.49
CA ILE A 371 5.83 27.74 -6.67
C ILE A 371 5.19 28.64 -7.72
N PRO A 372 5.75 28.73 -8.95
CA PRO A 372 5.24 29.64 -9.97
C PRO A 372 3.85 29.25 -10.46
N ARG A 373 3.08 30.23 -10.94
CA ARG A 373 1.81 30.01 -11.64
C ARG A 373 1.94 29.01 -12.79
N THR A 374 0.90 28.24 -13.08
CA THR A 374 0.92 27.37 -14.28
C THR A 374 0.90 28.23 -15.54
N VAL A 375 1.79 27.92 -16.49
CA VAL A 375 1.79 28.59 -17.81
C VAL A 375 0.64 28.02 -18.65
N ARG A 376 -0.56 28.60 -18.51
CA ARG A 376 -1.68 28.33 -19.41
C ARG A 376 -1.57 29.26 -20.61
N GLN A 377 -1.53 28.72 -21.82
CA GLN A 377 -1.82 29.52 -23.00
C GLN A 377 -3.30 29.88 -22.93
N THR A 378 -3.62 31.16 -22.80
CA THR A 378 -4.98 31.65 -23.01
C THR A 378 -5.35 31.28 -24.44
N PRO A 379 -6.42 30.52 -24.70
CA PRO A 379 -6.88 30.33 -26.07
C PRO A 379 -7.19 31.72 -26.63
N SER A 380 -6.47 32.10 -27.67
CA SER A 380 -6.69 33.32 -28.45
C SER A 380 -8.02 33.30 -29.15
#